data_AF-A0A961FUR3-F1
#
_entry.id   AF-A0A961FUR3-F1
#
_cell.length_a   1.000
_cell.length_b   1.000
_cell.length_c   1.000
_cell.angle_alpha   90.00
_cell.angle_beta   90.00
_cell.angle_gamma   90.00
#
_symmetry.space_group_name_H-M   'P 1'
#
loop_
_entity.id
_entity.type
_entity.pdbx_description
1 polymer ?
#
loop_
_entity_poly.entity_id
_entity_poly.type
_entity_poly.pdbx_seq_one_letter_code
_entity_poly.pdbx_strand_id
1 'polypeptide(L)'
;MEPVFMILGQSAATAAVMALDANLAPHDLDHEKLRARLLADGQVLEYDDPGGGASGREKVAVKSLPGTVVDDSQARRTGVWKESGAAKSYVGHGYRHEDDTRDGKAAARFEATLPKPGRYEVRLAYPANANRATKVTVKIEHAGGVETVSVNQRTAPEIDGLFESLGVFEFAADRPAAVTISNAGADGYVVVDAVQWIAKTD
;
A
#
# COMPACT_ATOMS: atom_id res chain seq x y z
N MET A 1 -23.52 -25.24 1.43
CA MET A 1 -23.80 -23.89 0.90
C MET A 1 -24.32 -22.91 1.95
N GLU A 2 -25.03 -23.35 2.99
CA GLU A 2 -25.58 -22.45 4.02
C GLU A 2 -24.57 -21.55 4.75
N PRO A 3 -23.35 -21.99 5.12
CA PRO A 3 -22.39 -21.11 5.82
C PRO A 3 -21.95 -19.90 4.98
N VAL A 4 -21.83 -20.09 3.66
CA VAL A 4 -21.37 -19.03 2.75
C VAL A 4 -22.44 -17.93 2.61
N PHE A 5 -23.71 -18.31 2.49
CA PHE A 5 -24.81 -17.35 2.41
C PHE A 5 -25.06 -16.63 3.73
N MET A 6 -24.84 -17.28 4.88
CA MET A 6 -24.96 -16.64 6.19
C MET A 6 -23.90 -15.54 6.39
N ILE A 7 -22.66 -15.79 5.97
CA ILE A 7 -21.57 -14.82 6.05
C ILE A 7 -21.80 -13.63 5.12
N LEU A 8 -22.22 -13.87 3.87
CA LEU A 8 -22.59 -12.77 2.96
C LEU A 8 -23.77 -11.95 3.50
N GLY A 9 -24.78 -12.61 4.07
CA GLY A 9 -25.92 -11.94 4.68
C GLY A 9 -25.54 -11.05 5.87
N GLN A 10 -24.65 -11.51 6.74
CA GLN A 10 -24.16 -10.73 7.88
C GLN A 10 -23.34 -9.51 7.42
N SER A 11 -22.46 -9.67 6.44
CA SER A 11 -21.71 -8.55 5.85
C SER A 11 -22.62 -7.52 5.19
N ALA A 12 -23.62 -7.97 4.43
CA ALA A 12 -24.59 -7.09 3.79
C ALA A 12 -25.46 -6.34 4.81
N ALA A 13 -25.91 -7.01 5.88
CA ALA A 13 -26.68 -6.39 6.95
C ALA A 13 -25.85 -5.33 7.69
N THR A 14 -24.57 -5.59 7.95
CA THR A 14 -23.64 -4.64 8.59
C THR A 14 -23.51 -3.36 7.76
N ALA A 15 -23.27 -3.50 6.46
CA ALA A 15 -23.20 -2.36 5.54
C ALA A 15 -24.54 -1.60 5.51
N ALA A 16 -25.67 -2.30 5.44
CA ALA A 16 -26.99 -1.68 5.41
C ALA A 16 -27.31 -0.88 6.69
N VAL A 17 -26.99 -1.42 7.87
CA VAL A 17 -27.18 -0.73 9.16
C VAL A 17 -26.31 0.52 9.24
N MET A 18 -25.03 0.42 8.86
CA MET A 18 -24.14 1.60 8.83
C MET A 18 -24.63 2.68 7.87
N ALA A 19 -25.15 2.30 6.69
CA ALA A 19 -25.72 3.24 5.72
C ALA A 19 -26.97 3.94 6.29
N LEU A 20 -27.84 3.17 6.95
CA LEU A 20 -29.05 3.69 7.59
C LEU A 20 -28.72 4.68 8.72
N ASP A 21 -27.81 4.32 9.62
CA ASP A 21 -27.40 5.17 10.76
C ASP A 21 -26.74 6.48 10.29
N ALA A 22 -26.01 6.42 9.18
CA ALA A 22 -25.35 7.59 8.58
C ALA A 22 -26.27 8.39 7.63
N ASN A 23 -27.47 7.89 7.32
CA ASN A 23 -28.36 8.43 6.29
C ASN A 23 -27.64 8.61 4.93
N LEU A 24 -26.85 7.61 4.54
CA LEU A 24 -26.09 7.56 3.28
C LEU A 24 -26.60 6.42 2.40
N ALA A 25 -26.38 6.52 1.09
CA ALA A 25 -26.53 5.34 0.23
C ALA A 25 -25.40 4.33 0.53
N PRO A 26 -25.62 3.01 0.37
CA PRO A 26 -24.58 2.01 0.68
C PRO A 26 -23.26 2.21 -0.07
N HIS A 27 -23.29 2.81 -1.26
CA HIS A 27 -22.10 3.09 -2.08
C HIS A 27 -21.33 4.35 -1.63
N ASP A 28 -21.93 5.18 -0.78
CA ASP A 28 -21.32 6.40 -0.24
C ASP A 28 -20.71 6.17 1.15
N LEU A 29 -20.77 4.94 1.67
CA LEU A 29 -20.16 4.60 2.95
C LEU A 29 -18.65 4.80 2.91
N ASP A 30 -18.12 5.29 4.03
CA ASP A 30 -16.67 5.34 4.23
C ASP A 30 -16.12 3.90 4.29
N HIS A 31 -15.32 3.54 3.28
CA HIS A 31 -14.77 2.20 3.16
C HIS A 31 -13.84 1.82 4.31
N GLU A 32 -13.12 2.77 4.91
CA GLU A 32 -12.22 2.50 6.05
C GLU A 32 -13.04 2.14 7.29
N LYS A 33 -14.12 2.87 7.54
CA LYS A 33 -15.04 2.57 8.65
C LYS A 33 -15.75 1.23 8.45
N LEU A 34 -16.23 0.98 7.23
CA LEU A 34 -16.89 -0.29 6.90
C LEU A 34 -15.92 -1.47 7.04
N ARG A 35 -14.70 -1.34 6.52
CA ARG A 35 -13.61 -2.33 6.66
C ARG A 35 -13.34 -2.63 8.13
N ALA A 36 -13.14 -1.59 8.95
CA ALA A 36 -12.89 -1.74 10.37
C ALA A 36 -14.03 -2.49 11.09
N ARG A 37 -15.29 -2.19 10.75
CA ARG A 37 -16.45 -2.88 11.34
C ARG A 37 -16.52 -4.35 10.92
N LEU A 38 -16.38 -4.64 9.64
CA LEU A 38 -16.45 -6.01 9.13
C LEU A 38 -15.33 -6.89 9.71
N LEU A 39 -14.10 -6.35 9.84
CA LEU A 39 -13.01 -7.05 10.52
C LEU A 39 -13.32 -7.31 12.00
N ALA A 40 -13.95 -6.35 12.70
CA ALA A 40 -14.40 -6.54 14.08
C ALA A 40 -15.50 -7.60 14.19
N ASP A 41 -16.32 -7.78 13.16
CA ASP A 41 -17.33 -8.84 13.04
C ASP A 41 -16.73 -10.20 12.64
N GLY A 42 -15.40 -10.29 12.49
CA GLY A 42 -14.69 -11.53 12.13
C GLY A 42 -14.77 -11.86 10.64
N GLN A 43 -15.20 -10.92 9.80
CA GLN A 43 -15.22 -11.11 8.36
C GLN A 43 -13.80 -11.20 7.80
N VAL A 44 -13.62 -12.15 6.89
CA VAL A 44 -12.39 -12.28 6.10
C VAL A 44 -12.59 -11.43 4.85
N LEU A 45 -12.01 -10.23 4.85
CA LEU A 45 -12.08 -9.29 3.71
C LEU A 45 -11.02 -9.57 2.66
N GLU A 46 -9.99 -10.32 3.06
CA GLU A 46 -8.78 -10.59 2.30
C GLU A 46 -8.52 -12.09 2.38
N TYR A 47 -8.52 -12.76 1.23
CA TYR A 47 -8.22 -14.18 1.15
C TYR A 47 -6.71 -14.38 0.96
N ASP A 48 -6.03 -14.74 2.04
CA ASP A 48 -4.67 -15.26 1.99
C ASP A 48 -4.74 -16.68 1.41
N ASP A 49 -4.36 -16.82 0.14
CA ASP A 49 -4.30 -18.11 -0.53
C ASP A 49 -3.15 -18.95 0.06
N PRO A 50 -3.42 -19.96 0.91
CA PRO A 50 -2.37 -20.71 1.59
C PRO A 50 -1.63 -21.65 0.63
N GLY A 51 -2.12 -21.78 -0.60
CA GLY A 51 -1.66 -22.75 -1.59
C GLY A 51 -0.85 -22.17 -2.73
N GLY A 52 -0.45 -20.89 -2.69
CA GLY A 52 0.30 -20.27 -3.79
C GLY A 52 -0.43 -20.48 -5.13
N GLY A 53 -1.58 -19.84 -5.29
CA GLY A 53 -2.55 -20.13 -6.34
C GLY A 53 -1.94 -20.32 -7.73
N ALA A 54 -2.61 -21.18 -8.50
CA ALA A 54 -2.35 -21.62 -9.88
C ALA A 54 -1.96 -20.55 -10.94
N SER A 55 -1.81 -19.30 -10.54
CA SER A 55 -1.36 -18.15 -11.31
C SER A 55 0.16 -17.98 -11.46
N GLY A 56 0.99 -18.73 -10.71
CA GLY A 56 2.45 -18.60 -10.76
C GLY A 56 2.97 -17.25 -10.23
N ARG A 57 2.14 -16.51 -9.49
CA ARG A 57 2.48 -15.23 -8.86
C ARG A 57 2.95 -15.44 -7.43
N GLU A 58 3.96 -14.69 -7.06
CA GLU A 58 4.56 -14.64 -5.73
C GLU A 58 3.90 -13.52 -4.93
N LYS A 59 3.06 -13.91 -3.97
CA LYS A 59 2.42 -12.96 -3.04
C LYS A 59 3.23 -12.94 -1.75
N VAL A 60 3.95 -11.86 -1.51
CA VAL A 60 4.77 -11.73 -0.31
C VAL A 60 3.89 -11.26 0.84
N ALA A 61 3.70 -12.11 1.85
CA ALA A 61 2.88 -11.76 3.00
C ALA A 61 3.50 -10.60 3.79
N VAL A 62 2.71 -9.57 4.10
CA VAL A 62 3.16 -8.40 4.90
C VAL A 62 3.82 -8.85 6.21
N LYS A 63 3.23 -9.85 6.87
CA LYS A 63 3.72 -10.38 8.16
C LYS A 63 5.02 -11.18 8.08
N SER A 64 5.42 -11.65 6.90
CA SER A 64 6.70 -12.34 6.73
C SER A 64 7.87 -11.37 6.52
N LEU A 65 7.59 -10.10 6.24
CA LEU A 65 8.61 -9.09 6.01
C LEU A 65 9.14 -8.51 7.33
N PRO A 66 10.45 -8.24 7.44
CA PRO A 66 11.03 -7.62 8.62
C PRO A 66 10.64 -6.13 8.72
N GLY A 67 10.74 -5.60 9.94
CA GLY A 67 10.51 -4.17 10.18
C GLY A 67 9.04 -3.78 10.20
N THR A 68 8.76 -2.51 9.92
CA THR A 68 7.41 -1.97 9.80
C THR A 68 7.07 -1.84 8.33
N VAL A 69 5.97 -2.45 7.89
CA VAL A 69 5.53 -2.46 6.48
C VAL A 69 4.13 -1.89 6.39
N VAL A 70 3.91 -1.01 5.41
CA VAL A 70 2.61 -0.45 5.07
C VAL A 70 2.33 -0.80 3.61
N ASP A 71 1.27 -1.57 3.40
CA ASP A 71 0.79 -2.01 2.08
C ASP A 71 -0.03 -0.91 1.38
N ASP A 72 -0.17 -0.96 0.06
CA ASP A 72 -0.91 0.04 -0.73
C ASP A 72 -2.39 0.15 -0.31
N SER A 73 -2.96 -0.94 0.19
CA SER A 73 -4.33 -0.97 0.71
C SER A 73 -4.51 -0.05 1.92
N GLN A 74 -3.43 0.19 2.68
CA GLN A 74 -3.41 1.04 3.87
C GLN A 74 -2.97 2.48 3.56
N ALA A 75 -2.56 2.78 2.33
CA ALA A 75 -2.10 4.10 1.94
C ALA A 75 -3.27 5.08 1.78
N ARG A 76 -3.08 6.31 2.31
CA ARG A 76 -3.98 7.43 2.02
C ARG A 76 -3.73 7.91 0.61
N ARG A 77 -4.76 7.97 -0.22
CA ARG A 77 -4.62 8.23 -1.66
C ARG A 77 -5.42 9.46 -2.09
N THR A 78 -4.87 10.23 -3.02
CA THR A 78 -5.57 11.28 -3.78
C THR A 78 -5.41 11.00 -5.27
N GLY A 79 -6.36 11.46 -6.08
CA GLY A 79 -6.38 11.20 -7.52
C GLY A 79 -6.80 9.75 -7.84
N VAL A 80 -6.51 9.33 -9.07
CA VAL A 80 -6.91 8.00 -9.58
C VAL A 80 -5.86 6.97 -9.18
N TRP A 81 -6.32 5.85 -8.60
CA TRP A 81 -5.49 4.67 -8.34
C TRP A 81 -6.28 3.40 -8.64
N LYS A 82 -5.83 2.64 -9.63
CA LYS A 82 -6.41 1.34 -10.00
C LYS A 82 -5.59 0.22 -9.40
N GLU A 83 -6.29 -0.79 -8.89
CA GLU A 83 -5.68 -2.01 -8.36
C GLU A 83 -5.33 -2.99 -9.49
N SER A 84 -4.24 -3.72 -9.31
CA SER A 84 -3.84 -4.78 -10.21
C SER A 84 -3.07 -5.86 -9.45
N GLY A 85 -3.32 -7.11 -9.81
CA GLY A 85 -2.51 -8.26 -9.36
C GLY A 85 -1.76 -8.91 -10.52
N ALA A 86 -1.54 -8.18 -11.64
CA ALA A 86 -1.07 -8.78 -12.89
C ALA A 86 0.42 -9.16 -12.87
N ALA A 87 1.24 -8.41 -12.12
CA ALA A 87 2.67 -8.65 -11.98
C ALA A 87 3.01 -10.02 -11.35
N LYS A 88 4.27 -10.44 -11.52
CA LYS A 88 4.77 -11.72 -11.00
C LYS A 88 4.89 -11.71 -9.48
N SER A 89 5.40 -10.62 -8.89
CA SER A 89 5.62 -10.50 -7.45
C SER A 89 5.10 -9.16 -6.95
N TYR A 90 4.52 -9.15 -5.75
CA TYR A 90 4.05 -7.97 -5.02
C TYR A 90 3.82 -8.31 -3.54
N VAL A 91 3.73 -7.29 -2.69
CA VAL A 91 3.35 -7.43 -1.28
C VAL A 91 1.83 -7.56 -1.17
N GLY A 92 1.36 -8.37 -0.22
CA GLY A 92 -0.06 -8.50 0.05
C GLY A 92 -0.84 -9.08 -1.14
N HIS A 93 -1.91 -8.38 -1.54
CA HIS A 93 -2.90 -8.89 -2.50
C HIS A 93 -2.75 -8.34 -3.91
N GLY A 94 -1.96 -7.28 -4.09
CA GLY A 94 -1.77 -6.64 -5.38
C GLY A 94 -0.89 -5.42 -5.27
N TYR A 95 -1.07 -4.50 -6.20
CA TYR A 95 -0.44 -3.19 -6.20
C TYR A 95 -1.39 -2.20 -6.88
N ARG A 96 -1.06 -0.92 -6.84
CA ARG A 96 -1.84 0.13 -7.51
C ARG A 96 -1.05 0.90 -8.53
N HIS A 97 -1.74 1.37 -9.56
CA HIS A 97 -1.19 2.28 -10.56
C HIS A 97 -2.14 3.46 -10.81
N GLU A 98 -1.59 4.61 -11.15
CA GLU A 98 -2.36 5.84 -11.37
C GLU A 98 -2.96 5.98 -12.79
N ASP A 99 -3.02 4.87 -13.53
CA ASP A 99 -3.62 4.81 -14.88
C ASP A 99 -2.95 5.71 -15.94
N ASP A 100 -1.66 6.05 -15.76
CA ASP A 100 -0.86 6.84 -16.71
C ASP A 100 -1.45 8.23 -17.02
N THR A 101 -2.14 8.82 -16.03
CA THR A 101 -2.77 10.14 -16.18
C THR A 101 -1.73 11.25 -16.31
N ARG A 102 -0.57 11.11 -15.64
CA ARG A 102 0.57 12.04 -15.66
C ARG A 102 0.21 13.51 -15.42
N ASP A 103 -0.86 13.76 -14.69
CA ASP A 103 -1.40 15.11 -14.45
C ASP A 103 -0.90 15.75 -13.14
N GLY A 104 -0.09 15.02 -12.37
CA GLY A 104 0.45 15.46 -11.08
C GLY A 104 -0.56 15.46 -9.93
N LYS A 105 -1.76 14.92 -10.12
CA LYS A 105 -2.83 14.92 -9.10
C LYS A 105 -2.90 13.63 -8.29
N ALA A 106 -2.23 12.56 -8.75
CA ALA A 106 -2.21 11.30 -8.02
C ALA A 106 -1.08 11.29 -6.99
N ALA A 107 -1.45 11.01 -5.74
CA ALA A 107 -0.49 10.77 -4.66
C ALA A 107 -0.96 9.63 -3.76
N ALA A 108 0.01 8.85 -3.26
CA ALA A 108 -0.19 7.80 -2.27
C ALA A 108 0.74 8.06 -1.10
N ARG A 109 0.17 8.24 0.09
CA ARG A 109 0.88 8.53 1.33
C ARG A 109 0.80 7.31 2.26
N PHE A 110 1.96 6.76 2.56
CA PHE A 110 2.17 5.66 3.49
C PHE A 110 2.59 6.24 4.83
N GLU A 111 1.88 5.91 5.91
CA GLU A 111 2.15 6.43 7.26
C GLU A 111 2.30 5.28 8.26
N ALA A 112 3.31 5.35 9.13
CA ALA A 112 3.55 4.36 10.15
C ALA A 112 3.99 4.98 11.47
N THR A 113 3.52 4.40 12.58
CA THR A 113 4.14 4.64 13.90
C THR A 113 5.27 3.63 14.05
N LEU A 114 6.52 4.12 14.10
CA LEU A 114 7.68 3.25 14.26
C LEU A 114 7.81 2.80 15.73
N PRO A 115 8.30 1.56 15.97
CA PRO A 115 8.34 0.98 17.32
C PRO A 115 9.31 1.70 18.27
N LYS A 116 10.32 2.40 17.73
CA LYS A 116 11.28 3.21 18.47
C LYS A 116 11.85 4.31 17.57
N PRO A 117 12.34 5.42 18.14
CA PRO A 117 13.15 6.38 17.38
C PRO A 117 14.49 5.73 16.98
N GLY A 118 15.11 6.28 15.94
CA GLY A 118 16.43 5.85 15.45
C GLY A 118 16.55 5.89 13.93
N ARG A 119 17.62 5.25 13.43
CA ARG A 119 17.91 5.12 12.00
C ARG A 119 17.12 3.97 11.38
N TYR A 120 16.42 4.26 10.29
CA TYR A 120 15.69 3.28 9.50
C TYR A 120 16.10 3.36 8.04
N GLU A 121 16.33 2.21 7.43
CA GLU A 121 16.35 2.09 5.98
C GLU A 121 14.90 2.08 5.50
N VAL A 122 14.58 3.00 4.59
CA VAL A 122 13.27 3.13 3.98
C VAL A 122 13.33 2.49 2.60
N ARG A 123 12.42 1.56 2.33
CA ARG A 123 12.35 0.83 1.06
C ARG A 123 10.98 0.98 0.43
N LEU A 124 10.95 1.06 -0.89
CA LEU A 124 9.73 1.06 -1.69
C LEU A 124 9.63 -0.25 -2.45
N ALA A 125 8.53 -0.98 -2.26
CA ALA A 125 8.17 -2.09 -3.13
C ALA A 125 7.46 -1.59 -4.38
N TYR A 126 7.82 -2.15 -5.53
CA TYR A 126 7.05 -2.01 -6.77
C TYR A 126 7.38 -3.11 -7.78
N PRO A 127 6.40 -3.58 -8.57
CA PRO A 127 6.67 -4.44 -9.72
C PRO A 127 7.18 -3.64 -10.92
N ALA A 128 8.41 -3.91 -11.32
CA ALA A 128 9.04 -3.27 -12.47
C ALA A 128 8.40 -3.69 -13.81
N ASN A 129 8.29 -2.73 -14.74
CA ASN A 129 7.88 -2.99 -16.11
C ASN A 129 8.36 -1.89 -17.07
N ALA A 130 8.60 -2.21 -18.34
CA ALA A 130 9.03 -1.26 -19.36
C ALA A 130 8.08 -0.06 -19.57
N ASN A 131 6.78 -0.20 -19.23
CA ASN A 131 5.81 0.89 -19.33
C ASN A 131 5.72 1.79 -18.08
N ARG A 132 6.53 1.57 -17.05
CA ARG A 132 6.56 2.42 -15.85
C ARG A 132 7.31 3.72 -16.09
N ALA A 133 7.10 4.69 -15.20
CA ALA A 133 7.87 5.92 -15.16
C ALA A 133 9.33 5.65 -14.77
N THR A 134 10.25 6.41 -15.37
CA THR A 134 11.68 6.41 -15.02
C THR A 134 12.01 7.41 -13.92
N LYS A 135 11.08 8.31 -13.62
CA LYS A 135 11.24 9.41 -12.65
C LYS A 135 10.00 9.59 -11.79
N VAL A 136 9.73 8.60 -10.96
CA VAL A 136 8.68 8.68 -9.94
C VAL A 136 9.17 9.54 -8.77
N THR A 137 8.42 10.59 -8.44
CA THR A 137 8.75 11.47 -7.32
C THR A 137 8.32 10.83 -6.00
N VAL A 138 9.28 10.58 -5.11
CA VAL A 138 9.06 10.02 -3.77
C VAL A 138 9.59 10.99 -2.72
N LYS A 139 8.74 11.38 -1.77
CA LYS A 139 9.09 12.25 -0.64
C LYS A 139 9.10 11.46 0.66
N ILE A 140 10.20 11.53 1.40
CA ILE A 140 10.39 10.88 2.69
C ILE A 140 10.38 11.95 3.77
N GLU A 141 9.42 11.90 4.67
CA GLU A 141 9.35 12.75 5.86
C GLU A 141 10.06 12.06 7.01
N HIS A 142 11.15 12.66 7.48
CA HIS A 142 12.00 12.13 8.55
C HIS A 142 12.37 13.25 9.54
N ALA A 143 13.14 12.92 10.59
CA ALA A 143 13.45 13.87 11.67
C ALA A 143 14.23 15.12 11.18
N GLY A 144 15.00 14.98 10.10
CA GLY A 144 15.80 16.04 9.50
C GLY A 144 15.04 16.92 8.49
N GLY A 145 13.77 16.60 8.18
CA GLY A 145 12.98 17.31 7.18
C GLY A 145 12.36 16.37 6.14
N VAL A 146 12.30 16.85 4.90
CA VAL A 146 11.77 16.11 3.76
C VAL A 146 12.88 15.88 2.75
N GLU A 147 13.20 14.61 2.50
CA GLU A 147 14.06 14.20 1.39
C GLU A 147 13.19 13.89 0.16
N THR A 148 13.64 14.28 -1.03
CA THR A 148 12.95 13.93 -2.28
C THR A 148 13.87 13.12 -3.17
N VAL A 149 13.45 11.90 -3.51
CA VAL A 149 14.18 10.99 -4.39
C VAL A 149 13.36 10.69 -5.64
N SER A 150 14.06 10.42 -6.75
CA SER A 150 13.46 10.02 -8.02
C SER A 150 13.73 8.54 -8.27
N VAL A 151 12.68 7.74 -8.44
CA VAL A 151 12.78 6.28 -8.61
C VAL A 151 12.45 5.87 -10.05
N ASN A 152 13.29 5.01 -10.64
CA ASN A 152 13.04 4.41 -11.95
C ASN A 152 12.35 3.07 -11.81
N GLN A 153 11.04 3.04 -12.07
CA GLN A 153 10.22 1.83 -11.90
C GLN A 153 10.27 0.88 -13.10
N ARG A 154 11.10 1.14 -14.11
CA ARG A 154 11.33 0.18 -15.20
C ARG A 154 12.33 -0.90 -14.83
N THR A 155 13.24 -0.58 -13.93
CA THR A 155 14.28 -1.49 -13.46
C THR A 155 13.77 -2.28 -12.27
N ALA A 156 14.01 -3.60 -12.29
CA ALA A 156 13.71 -4.46 -11.15
C ALA A 156 14.47 -3.95 -9.92
N PRO A 157 13.79 -3.77 -8.77
CA PRO A 157 14.46 -3.41 -7.54
C PRO A 157 15.53 -4.42 -7.11
N GLU A 158 16.60 -3.96 -6.48
CA GLU A 158 17.75 -4.82 -6.15
C GLU A 158 17.48 -5.82 -5.02
N ILE A 159 16.60 -5.49 -4.08
CA ILE A 159 16.36 -6.30 -2.88
C ILE A 159 15.21 -7.26 -3.15
N ASP A 160 15.55 -8.55 -3.23
CA ASP A 160 14.62 -9.66 -3.51
C ASP A 160 13.81 -9.49 -4.81
N GLY A 161 14.26 -8.62 -5.71
CA GLY A 161 13.53 -8.29 -6.94
C GLY A 161 12.25 -7.48 -6.73
N LEU A 162 12.01 -6.98 -5.52
CA LEU A 162 10.76 -6.32 -5.13
C LEU A 162 10.96 -4.98 -4.42
N PHE A 163 12.01 -4.82 -3.61
CA PHE A 163 12.26 -3.62 -2.81
C PHE A 163 13.44 -2.80 -3.33
N GLU A 164 13.22 -1.49 -3.47
CA GLU A 164 14.25 -0.50 -3.78
C GLU A 164 14.57 0.31 -2.53
N SER A 165 15.84 0.46 -2.18
CA SER A 165 16.24 1.30 -1.04
C SER A 165 16.14 2.77 -1.41
N LEU A 166 15.39 3.55 -0.64
CA LEU A 166 15.29 5.01 -0.78
C LEU A 166 16.36 5.74 0.03
N GLY A 167 17.08 5.02 0.91
CA GLY A 167 18.10 5.55 1.80
C GLY A 167 17.85 5.21 3.27
N VAL A 168 18.76 5.70 4.12
CA VAL A 168 18.69 5.54 5.57
C VAL A 168 18.47 6.90 6.21
N PHE A 169 17.41 7.03 6.99
CA PHE A 169 16.98 8.29 7.59
C PHE A 169 16.74 8.12 9.09
N GLU A 170 16.92 9.21 9.83
CA GLU A 170 16.61 9.28 11.27
C GLU A 170 15.13 9.60 11.48
N PHE A 171 14.45 8.85 12.35
CA PHE A 171 13.06 9.07 12.72
C PHE A 171 12.90 9.30 14.23
N ALA A 172 12.06 10.26 14.58
CA ALA A 172 11.71 10.57 15.96
C ALA A 172 10.35 9.94 16.33
N ALA A 173 10.11 9.75 17.63
CA ALA A 173 8.85 9.19 18.13
C ALA A 173 7.72 10.22 18.22
N ASP A 174 8.00 11.51 17.94
CA ASP A 174 7.07 12.62 18.09
C ASP A 174 6.07 12.74 16.92
N ARG A 175 6.35 12.08 15.80
CA ARG A 175 5.54 12.12 14.59
C ARG A 175 5.57 10.76 13.86
N PRO A 176 4.51 10.39 13.13
CA PRO A 176 4.55 9.23 12.25
C PRO A 176 5.64 9.37 11.17
N ALA A 177 6.27 8.26 10.83
CA ALA A 177 7.06 8.18 9.60
C ALA A 177 6.12 8.24 8.40
N ALA A 178 6.51 8.98 7.36
CA ALA A 178 5.69 9.09 6.17
C ALA A 178 6.50 9.08 4.87
N VAL A 179 5.97 8.39 3.87
CA VAL A 179 6.47 8.41 2.49
C VAL A 179 5.32 8.73 1.56
N THR A 180 5.51 9.74 0.71
CA THR A 180 4.52 10.13 -0.30
C THR A 180 5.08 9.92 -1.70
N ILE A 181 4.39 9.09 -2.49
CA ILE A 181 4.70 8.84 -3.90
C ILE A 181 3.70 9.62 -4.75
N SER A 182 4.17 10.29 -5.80
CA SER A 182 3.32 11.09 -6.68
C SER A 182 3.64 10.92 -8.17
N ASN A 183 2.64 11.16 -9.01
CA ASN A 183 2.80 11.17 -10.47
C ASN A 183 3.23 12.52 -11.05
N ALA A 184 3.61 13.48 -10.18
CA ALA A 184 4.10 14.78 -10.60
C ALA A 184 5.39 14.63 -11.42
N GLY A 185 5.33 15.05 -12.69
CA GLY A 185 6.46 15.00 -13.61
C GLY A 185 6.81 13.61 -14.16
N ALA A 186 5.98 12.59 -13.89
CA ALA A 186 6.18 11.22 -14.36
C ALA A 186 6.09 11.10 -15.89
N ASP A 187 6.85 10.17 -16.47
CA ASP A 187 6.94 9.89 -17.91
C ASP A 187 6.40 8.49 -18.29
N GLY A 188 5.63 7.88 -17.40
CA GLY A 188 5.02 6.57 -17.54
C GLY A 188 4.11 6.28 -16.34
N TYR A 189 3.60 5.05 -16.27
CA TYR A 189 2.77 4.61 -15.15
C TYR A 189 3.55 4.75 -13.84
N VAL A 190 2.96 5.41 -12.84
CA VAL A 190 3.45 5.31 -11.46
C VAL A 190 2.74 4.17 -10.76
N VAL A 191 3.51 3.31 -10.12
CA VAL A 191 3.04 2.16 -9.35
C VAL A 191 3.45 2.27 -7.89
N VAL A 192 2.59 1.79 -6.99
CA VAL A 192 2.88 1.65 -5.57
C VAL A 192 2.40 0.28 -5.10
N ASP A 193 3.19 -0.36 -4.25
CA ASP A 193 2.89 -1.67 -3.66
C ASP A 193 3.02 -1.61 -2.14
N ALA A 194 4.22 -1.37 -1.60
CA ALA A 194 4.39 -1.19 -0.15
C ALA A 194 5.56 -0.27 0.19
N VAL A 195 5.56 0.26 1.40
CA VAL A 195 6.72 0.94 2.00
C VAL A 195 7.15 0.19 3.25
N GLN A 196 8.46 -0.03 3.39
CA GLN A 196 9.06 -0.76 4.49
C GLN A 196 10.10 0.10 5.21
N TRP A 197 10.04 0.13 6.53
CA TRP A 197 11.02 0.73 7.43
C TRP A 197 11.74 -0.37 8.20
N ILE A 198 13.04 -0.53 7.97
CA ILE A 198 13.89 -1.49 8.70
C ILE A 198 14.86 -0.74 9.60
N ALA A 199 14.79 -1.00 10.91
CA ALA A 199 15.72 -0.42 11.86
C ALA A 199 17.16 -0.85 11.51
N LYS A 200 18.07 0.13 11.43
CA LYS A 200 19.50 -0.13 11.32
C LYS A 200 20.09 -0.11 12.71
N THR A 201 20.67 -1.22 13.12
CA THR A 201 21.64 -1.23 14.21
C THR A 201 22.94 -0.69 13.65
N ASP A 202 23.39 0.44 14.18
CA ASP A 202 24.78 0.89 14.05
C ASP A 202 25.74 -0.12 14.70
#